data_AF-K0R2B4-F1
#
_entry.id   AF-K0R2B4-F1
#
_cell.length_a   1.000
_cell.length_b   1.000
_cell.length_c   1.000
_cell.angle_alpha   90.00
_cell.angle_beta   90.00
_cell.angle_gamma   90.00
#
_symmetry.space_group_name_H-M   'P 1'
#
loop_
_entity.id
_entity.type
_entity.pdbx_description
1 polymer ?
#
loop_
_entity_poly.entity_id
_entity_poly.type
_entity_poly.pdbx_seq_one_letter_code
_entity_poly.pdbx_strand_id
1 'polypeptide(L)'
;GFTHVASVDGGSLLIEERGLTDGDWQMYDISGTSESSQPQKNEMSAEEKAELDRKRKVAFNAPKRISKLEVLIEQAEERIQEYDEEMMRIGSDVEKLLELTDRKTKEEDNVSTLMEEWEYLETLIAEMA
;
A
#
# COMPACT_ATOMS: atom_id res chain seq x y z
N GLY A 1 -12.00 9.15 26.19
CA GLY A 1 -13.42 9.55 26.32
C GLY A 1 -13.99 9.00 27.61
N PHE A 2 -15.24 9.31 27.91
CA PHE A 2 -16.00 8.72 29.03
C PHE A 2 -17.18 7.90 28.48
N THR A 3 -17.65 6.93 29.26
CA THR A 3 -18.82 6.12 28.95
C THR A 3 -19.78 6.12 30.15
N HIS A 4 -21.07 5.95 29.88
CA HIS A 4 -22.10 5.78 30.90
C HIS A 4 -22.49 4.31 30.97
N VAL A 5 -22.42 3.72 32.16
CA VAL A 5 -22.84 2.34 32.39
C VAL A 5 -24.04 2.36 33.31
N ALA A 6 -25.10 1.67 32.89
CA ALA A 6 -26.29 1.48 33.69
C ALA A 6 -26.34 0.02 34.17
N SER A 7 -26.38 -0.18 35.49
CA SER A 7 -26.56 -1.50 36.10
C SER A 7 -27.90 -1.54 36.85
N VAL A 8 -28.58 -2.69 36.77
CA VAL A 8 -29.84 -2.92 37.48
C VAL A 8 -29.59 -3.95 38.58
N ASP A 9 -29.83 -3.56 39.83
CA ASP A 9 -29.78 -4.44 40.99
C ASP A 9 -31.03 -4.26 41.85
N GLY A 10 -31.68 -5.37 42.22
CA GLY A 10 -32.84 -5.35 43.12
C GLY A 10 -34.00 -4.44 42.69
N GLY A 11 -34.16 -4.16 41.39
CA GLY A 11 -35.18 -3.23 40.87
C GLY A 11 -34.82 -1.75 40.92
N SER A 12 -33.58 -1.42 41.32
CA SER A 12 -33.03 -0.07 41.25
C SER A 12 -32.05 0.05 40.08
N LEU A 13 -32.07 1.19 39.38
CA LEU A 13 -31.15 1.51 38.30
C LEU A 13 -30.03 2.42 38.83
N LEU A 14 -28.78 1.96 38.74
CA LEU A 14 -27.60 2.77 39.03
C LEU A 14 -26.95 3.17 37.70
N ILE A 15 -26.67 4.45 37.52
CA ILE A 15 -25.93 4.97 36.35
C ILE A 15 -24.63 5.58 36.87
N GLU A 16 -23.51 5.12 36.31
CA GLU A 16 -22.18 5.62 36.63
C GLU A 16 -21.44 6.08 35.37
N GLU A 17 -20.71 7.19 35.51
CA GLU A 17 -19.77 7.65 34.49
C GLU A 17 -18.39 7.08 34.82
N ARG A 18 -17.80 6.34 33.86
CA ARG A 18 -16.45 5.82 34.00
C ARG A 18 -15.64 6.00 32.72
N GLY A 19 -14.32 5.81 32.83
CA GLY A 19 -13.43 5.79 31.67
C GLY A 19 -13.78 4.66 30.71
N LEU A 20 -13.46 4.85 29.43
CA LEU A 20 -13.60 3.78 28.42
C LEU A 20 -12.71 2.60 28.76
N THR A 21 -13.26 1.41 28.57
CA THR A 21 -12.57 0.12 28.65
C THR A 21 -12.82 -0.66 27.37
N ASP A 22 -11.93 -1.59 27.02
CA ASP A 22 -12.06 -2.40 25.79
C ASP A 22 -13.37 -3.20 25.74
N GLY A 23 -13.94 -3.54 26.89
CA GLY A 23 -15.22 -4.26 27.00
C GLY A 23 -16.44 -3.46 26.51
N ASP A 24 -16.36 -2.12 26.48
CA ASP A 24 -17.49 -1.25 26.12
C ASP A 24 -17.88 -1.34 24.64
N TRP A 25 -17.02 -1.93 23.82
CA TRP A 25 -17.23 -2.12 22.39
C TRP A 25 -17.58 -3.56 22.03
N GLN A 26 -17.66 -4.47 23.01
CA GLN A 26 -18.04 -5.86 22.76
C GLN A 26 -19.53 -5.92 22.41
N MET A 27 -19.83 -6.26 21.16
CA MET A 27 -21.18 -6.57 20.74
C MET A 27 -21.54 -7.98 21.19
N TYR A 28 -22.44 -8.08 22.17
CA TYR A 28 -23.03 -9.36 22.54
C TYR A 28 -24.13 -9.69 21.53
N ASP A 29 -24.00 -10.84 20.87
CA ASP A 29 -25.09 -11.40 20.09
C ASP A 29 -26.22 -11.81 21.06
N ILE A 30 -27.37 -11.16 20.92
CA ILE A 30 -28.53 -11.39 21.79
C ILE A 30 -29.25 -12.73 21.43
N SER A 31 -28.84 -13.37 20.34
CA SER A 31 -29.29 -14.71 19.94
C SER A 31 -28.33 -15.77 20.51
N GLY A 32 -28.58 -16.13 21.77
CA GLY A 32 -27.62 -16.81 22.63
C GLY A 32 -26.90 -18.04 22.06
N THR A 33 -25.62 -18.14 22.40
CA THR A 33 -24.99 -19.32 22.99
C THR A 33 -23.77 -18.82 23.77
N SER A 34 -23.73 -19.11 25.06
CA SER A 34 -22.61 -18.82 25.94
C SER A 34 -21.45 -19.75 25.62
N GLU A 35 -20.65 -19.40 24.62
CA GLU A 35 -19.30 -19.92 24.49
C GLU A 35 -18.33 -18.82 24.91
N SER A 36 -17.58 -19.12 25.97
CA SER A 36 -16.50 -18.27 26.49
C SER A 36 -15.36 -18.26 25.48
N SER A 37 -15.55 -17.54 24.38
CA SER A 37 -14.50 -17.22 23.43
C SER A 37 -13.70 -16.08 24.05
N GLN A 38 -12.69 -16.45 24.84
CA GLN A 38 -11.61 -15.52 25.16
C GLN A 38 -11.19 -14.83 23.85
N PRO A 39 -11.14 -13.49 23.79
CA PRO A 39 -10.53 -12.84 22.66
C PRO A 39 -9.07 -13.27 22.68
N GLN A 40 -8.71 -14.21 21.81
CA GLN A 40 -7.33 -14.39 21.42
C GLN A 40 -6.92 -13.05 20.82
N LYS A 41 -6.34 -12.19 21.65
CA LYS A 41 -5.45 -11.13 21.17
C LYS A 41 -4.36 -11.89 20.42
N ASN A 42 -4.53 -12.05 19.12
CA ASN A 42 -3.38 -12.13 18.23
C ASN A 42 -2.71 -10.76 18.35
N GLU A 43 -1.94 -10.57 19.43
CA GLU A 43 -1.04 -9.44 19.55
C GLU A 43 -0.04 -9.63 18.42
N MET A 44 -0.21 -8.86 17.34
CA MET A 44 0.76 -8.83 16.27
C MET A 44 2.15 -8.63 16.89
N SER A 45 3.10 -9.47 16.46
CA SER A 45 4.48 -9.43 16.93
C SER A 45 5.02 -8.00 16.80
N ALA A 46 5.97 -7.64 17.66
CA ALA A 46 6.67 -6.36 17.53
C ALA A 46 7.26 -6.18 16.11
N GLU A 47 7.62 -7.28 15.46
CA GLU A 47 8.10 -7.33 14.07
C GLU A 47 7.00 -6.98 13.07
N GLU A 48 5.79 -7.54 13.22
CA GLU A 48 4.65 -7.27 12.34
C GLU A 48 4.17 -5.80 12.47
N LYS A 49 4.17 -5.25 13.69
CA LYS A 49 3.88 -3.82 13.90
C LYS A 49 4.92 -2.92 13.26
N ALA A 50 6.21 -3.28 13.35
CA ALA A 50 7.28 -2.51 12.72
C ALA A 50 7.21 -2.56 11.19
N GLU A 51 6.81 -3.70 10.61
CA GLU A 51 6.60 -3.84 9.17
C GLU A 51 5.40 -3.01 8.68
N LEU A 52 4.29 -3.04 9.41
CA LEU A 52 3.10 -2.24 9.09
C LEU A 52 3.43 -0.73 9.11
N ASP A 53 4.20 -0.28 10.11
CA ASP A 53 4.64 1.12 10.20
C ASP A 53 5.60 1.51 9.06
N ARG A 54 6.46 0.60 8.62
CA ARG A 54 7.31 0.83 7.43
C ARG A 54 6.46 0.96 6.17
N LYS A 55 5.54 0.02 5.94
CA LYS A 55 4.62 0.05 4.80
C LYS A 55 3.78 1.33 4.79
N ARG A 56 3.28 1.79 5.94
CA ARG A 56 2.52 3.06 6.07
C ARG A 56 3.37 4.28 5.67
N LYS A 57 4.62 4.33 6.10
CA LYS A 57 5.55 5.42 5.74
C LYS A 57 5.86 5.43 4.25
N VAL A 58 5.98 4.25 3.62
CA VAL A 58 6.21 4.14 2.18
C VAL A 58 4.93 4.55 1.43
N ALA A 59 3.76 4.04 1.82
CA ALA A 59 2.46 4.41 1.24
C ALA A 59 2.19 5.93 1.33
N PHE A 60 2.55 6.58 2.44
CA PHE A 60 2.42 8.03 2.59
C PHE A 60 3.26 8.83 1.57
N ASN A 61 4.45 8.34 1.25
CA ASN A 61 5.33 8.98 0.26
C ASN A 61 5.11 8.49 -1.18
N ALA A 62 4.32 7.43 -1.36
CA ALA A 62 4.09 6.77 -2.63
C ALA A 62 3.47 7.68 -3.70
N PRO A 63 2.48 8.56 -3.42
CA PRO A 63 1.92 9.45 -4.45
C PRO A 63 2.96 10.36 -5.12
N LYS A 64 3.91 10.87 -4.34
CA LYS A 64 5.00 11.71 -4.88
C LYS A 64 6.01 10.88 -5.68
N ARG A 65 6.27 9.64 -5.27
CA ARG A 65 7.15 8.72 -6.02
C ARG A 65 6.50 8.30 -7.32
N ILE A 66 5.21 7.93 -7.30
CA ILE A 66 4.40 7.58 -8.46
C ILE A 66 4.44 8.70 -9.50
N SER A 67 4.13 9.94 -9.11
CA SER A 67 4.18 11.08 -10.03
C SER A 67 5.58 11.30 -10.63
N LYS A 68 6.65 11.00 -9.88
CA LYS A 68 8.02 11.06 -10.42
C LYS A 68 8.30 9.90 -11.38
N LEU A 69 7.83 8.69 -11.05
CA LEU A 69 7.99 7.51 -11.90
C LEU A 69 7.29 7.70 -13.24
N GLU A 70 6.06 8.23 -13.24
CA GLU A 70 5.30 8.55 -14.47
C GLU A 70 6.09 9.46 -15.42
N VAL A 71 6.70 10.52 -14.90
CA VAL A 71 7.56 11.42 -15.69
C VAL A 71 8.81 10.71 -16.21
N LEU A 72 9.41 9.82 -15.41
CA LEU A 72 10.60 9.07 -15.84
C LEU A 72 10.26 8.02 -16.91
N ILE A 73 9.09 7.38 -16.81
CA ILE A 73 8.57 6.43 -17.78
C ILE A 73 8.31 7.15 -19.10
N GLU A 74 7.57 8.27 -19.08
CA GLU A 74 7.30 9.09 -20.27
C GLU A 74 8.61 9.50 -20.97
N GLN A 75 9.59 9.99 -20.21
CA GLN A 75 10.91 10.35 -20.76
C GLN A 75 11.70 9.17 -21.32
N ALA A 76 11.51 7.96 -20.77
CA ALA A 76 12.16 6.76 -21.28
C ALA A 76 11.48 6.26 -22.56
N GLU A 77 10.15 6.31 -22.61
CA GLU A 77 9.36 5.98 -23.81
C GLU A 77 9.64 6.95 -24.97
N GLU A 78 9.75 8.26 -24.70
CA GLU A 78 10.18 9.25 -25.70
C GLU A 78 11.58 8.92 -26.26
N ARG A 79 12.53 8.54 -25.40
CA ARG A 79 13.89 8.15 -25.83
C ARG A 79 13.89 6.88 -26.67
N ILE A 80 13.05 5.90 -26.36
CA ILE A 80 12.86 4.70 -27.19
C ILE A 80 12.35 5.09 -28.57
N GLN A 81 11.38 6.00 -28.66
CA GLN A 81 10.87 6.51 -29.92
C GLN A 81 11.96 7.24 -30.72
N GLU A 82 12.78 8.07 -30.07
CA GLU A 82 13.91 8.75 -30.72
C GLU A 82 14.89 7.75 -31.32
N TYR A 83 15.20 6.66 -30.60
CA TYR A 83 16.04 5.57 -31.12
C TYR A 83 15.41 4.89 -32.33
N ASP A 84 14.10 4.62 -32.31
CA ASP A 84 13.41 4.04 -33.47
C ASP A 84 13.46 4.97 -34.69
N GLU A 85 13.26 6.27 -34.49
CA GLU A 85 13.38 7.27 -35.55
C GLU A 85 14.81 7.39 -36.09
N GLU A 86 15.81 7.28 -35.22
CA GLU A 86 17.22 7.26 -35.62
C GLU A 86 17.55 5.97 -36.40
N MET A 87 17.10 4.81 -35.94
CA MET A 87 17.28 3.53 -36.63
C MET A 87 16.67 3.56 -38.04
N MET A 88 15.49 4.16 -38.23
CA MET A 88 14.89 4.32 -39.55
C MET A 88 15.71 5.21 -40.50
N ARG A 89 16.47 6.18 -39.95
CA ARG A 89 17.35 7.07 -40.72
C ARG A 89 18.68 6.40 -41.09
N ILE A 90 19.13 5.44 -40.30
CA ILE A 90 20.37 4.70 -40.52
C ILE A 90 20.11 3.55 -41.51
N GLY A 91 20.10 3.89 -42.81
CA GLY A 91 19.66 2.96 -43.86
C GLY A 91 20.48 1.68 -44.03
N SER A 92 21.81 1.70 -43.83
CA SER A 92 22.67 0.53 -44.12
C SER A 92 23.91 0.39 -43.22
N ASP A 93 24.04 1.21 -42.17
CA ASP A 93 25.16 1.10 -41.23
C ASP A 93 24.79 0.11 -40.11
N VAL A 94 25.20 -1.13 -40.30
CA VAL A 94 24.87 -2.25 -39.41
C VAL A 94 25.46 -2.07 -38.01
N GLU A 95 26.65 -1.48 -37.89
CA GLU A 95 27.31 -1.27 -36.59
C GLU A 95 26.51 -0.26 -35.76
N LYS A 96 26.12 0.87 -36.36
CA LYS A 96 25.26 1.85 -35.68
C LYS A 96 23.87 1.32 -35.36
N LEU A 97 23.29 0.52 -36.26
CA LEU A 97 21.99 -0.12 -35.99
C LEU A 97 22.04 -1.07 -34.79
N LEU A 98 23.13 -1.84 -34.65
CA LEU A 98 23.32 -2.71 -33.48
C LEU A 98 23.51 -1.89 -32.19
N GLU A 99 24.27 -0.80 -32.23
CA GLU A 99 24.44 0.09 -31.08
C GLU A 99 23.10 0.71 -30.63
N LEU A 100 22.30 1.23 -31.58
CA LEU A 100 20.97 1.77 -31.27
C LEU A 100 20.02 0.71 -30.75
N THR A 101 20.08 -0.52 -31.29
CA THR A 101 19.28 -1.64 -30.81
C THR A 101 19.61 -1.96 -29.35
N ASP A 102 20.89 -2.05 -28.98
CA ASP A 102 21.33 -2.30 -27.60
C ASP A 102 20.91 -1.17 -26.64
N ARG A 103 21.02 0.09 -27.08
CA ARG A 103 20.54 1.25 -26.30
C ARG A 103 19.03 1.23 -26.11
N LYS A 104 18.28 0.93 -27.16
CA LYS A 104 16.82 0.80 -27.11
C LYS A 104 16.40 -0.31 -26.14
N THR A 105 16.99 -1.50 -26.24
CA THR A 105 16.67 -2.61 -25.33
C THR A 105 16.97 -2.27 -23.87
N LYS A 106 18.09 -1.58 -23.59
CA LYS A 106 18.39 -1.11 -22.22
C LYS A 106 17.36 -0.11 -21.70
N GLU A 107 16.85 0.76 -22.56
CA GLU A 107 15.83 1.73 -22.18
C GLU A 107 14.46 1.06 -22.01
N GLU A 108 14.12 0.05 -22.82
CA GLU A 108 12.94 -0.81 -22.64
C GLU A 108 12.99 -1.57 -21.30
N ASP A 109 14.13 -2.15 -20.95
CA ASP A 109 14.35 -2.81 -19.64
C ASP A 109 14.21 -1.81 -18.48
N ASN A 110 14.67 -0.57 -18.67
CA ASN A 110 14.52 0.51 -17.70
C ASN A 110 13.04 0.90 -17.52
N VAL A 111 12.27 1.03 -18.61
CA VAL A 111 10.81 1.24 -18.54
C VAL A 111 10.13 0.10 -17.76
N SER A 112 10.46 -1.16 -18.06
CA SER A 112 9.91 -2.31 -17.32
C SER A 112 10.18 -2.21 -15.83
N THR A 113 11.41 -1.87 -15.43
CA THR A 113 11.79 -1.73 -14.02
C THR A 113 11.03 -0.60 -13.32
N LEU A 114 10.85 0.55 -14.01
CA LEU A 114 10.11 1.69 -13.47
C LEU A 114 8.62 1.38 -13.31
N MET A 115 8.05 0.65 -14.27
CA MET A 115 6.66 0.18 -14.21
C MET A 115 6.43 -0.80 -13.06
N GLU A 116 7.35 -1.75 -12.83
CA GLU A 116 7.30 -2.66 -11.68
C GLU A 116 7.32 -1.90 -10.34
N GLU A 117 8.16 -0.86 -10.20
CA GLU A 117 8.17 -0.02 -9.00
C GLU A 117 6.85 0.75 -8.85
N TRP A 118 6.30 1.27 -9.94
CA TRP A 118 5.03 1.99 -9.94
C TRP A 118 3.88 1.08 -9.49
N GLU A 119 3.77 -0.13 -10.06
CA GLU A 119 2.75 -1.12 -9.70
C GLU A 119 2.85 -1.55 -8.23
N TYR A 120 4.08 -1.74 -7.74
CA TYR A 120 4.31 -2.05 -6.33
C TYR A 120 3.81 -0.93 -5.41
N LEU A 121 4.10 0.33 -5.75
CA LEU A 121 3.66 1.48 -4.95
C LEU A 121 2.14 1.66 -5.00
N GLU A 122 1.49 1.44 -6.14
CA GLU A 122 0.03 1.44 -6.24
C GLU A 122 -0.61 0.35 -5.38
N THR A 123 -0.10 -0.88 -5.48
CA THR A 123 -0.57 -2.01 -4.67
C THR A 123 -0.43 -1.70 -3.18
N LEU A 124 0.70 -1.12 -2.79
CA LEU A 124 0.96 -0.75 -1.39
C LEU A 124 0.00 0.36 -0.90
N ILE A 125 -0.35 1.32 -1.75
CA ILE A 125 -1.37 2.33 -1.42
C ILE A 125 -2.73 1.65 -1.24
N ALA A 126 -3.12 0.75 -2.16
CA ALA A 126 -4.39 0.05 -2.10
C ALA A 126 -4.53 -0.87 -0.88
N GLU A 127 -3.44 -1.54 -0.46
CA GLU A 127 -3.40 -2.35 0.77
C GLU A 127 -3.50 -1.50 2.05
N MET A 128 -3.14 -0.22 1.98
CA MET A 128 -3.09 0.69 3.12
C MET A 128 -4.25 1.68 3.21
N ALA A 129 -5.12 1.71 2.19
CA ALA A 129 -6.33 2.53 2.13
C ALA A 129 -7.49 1.89 2.92
#